data_AF-A0A8H6RYT6-F1
#
_entry.id   AF-A0A8H6RYT6-F1
#
_cell.length_a   1.000
_cell.length_b   1.000
_cell.length_c   1.000
_cell.angle_alpha   90.00
_cell.angle_beta   90.00
_cell.angle_gamma   90.00
#
_symmetry.space_group_name_H-M   'P 1'
#
loop_
_entity.id
_entity.type
_entity.pdbx_description
1 polymer ?
#
loop_
_entity_poly.entity_id
_entity_poly.type
_entity_poly.pdbx_seq_one_letter_code
_entity_poly.pdbx_strand_id
1 'polypeptide(L)'
;MIRGILDGAAALLGYGASSETAPLDFSSTEIVVLPANAGPDEPVTVCFFWPGSKEVLTKMPGYPQPLRTVSKPTFRVGEAGSKGLGLFAARALGQGELIIDERPLLISVRGVPVAVPIWYSQEQTTKYQLNLKEFEKYLEVVLKEMRPADRDAFMSLANSHTTDGSGPIAGRIRTNSIGLDGLCPDMSGPMAQYSSVPHFISRMNNRHVFLSCCPNTSTNFHDASISYTIYAARDIAEGEELTLAYSDVWDTAANRQQTFKPYGFVCACDACLDPINSDTRRAKIRSFIPTVQLWAVNRSLPDDWLINKCLEQIALLEQEKLEGEAQYHAAINAIMEAYICLGNSPKVRHWAARARKCPWAANIYVLIALKSHSRHPLWRMRQAKGRNGVAAQAERKI
;
A
#
# COMPACT_ATOMS: atom_id res chain seq x y z
N MET A 1 -31.54 -12.65 -15.81
CA MET A 1 -30.89 -13.12 -14.57
C MET A 1 -29.35 -13.05 -14.68
N ILE A 2 -28.73 -13.52 -15.77
CA ILE A 2 -27.27 -13.39 -16.00
C ILE A 2 -26.80 -11.94 -16.19
N ARG A 3 -27.59 -11.08 -16.86
CA ARG A 3 -27.26 -9.66 -17.10
C ARG A 3 -27.13 -8.85 -15.80
N GLY A 4 -28.01 -9.08 -14.82
CA GLY A 4 -27.98 -8.39 -13.52
C GLY A 4 -26.86 -8.85 -12.58
N ILE A 5 -26.26 -10.03 -12.81
CA ILE A 5 -25.06 -10.49 -12.08
C ILE A 5 -23.80 -9.80 -12.66
N LEU A 6 -23.79 -9.55 -13.98
CA LEU A 6 -22.69 -8.84 -14.67
C LEU A 6 -22.66 -7.35 -14.35
N ASP A 7 -23.84 -6.70 -14.26
CA ASP A 7 -23.94 -5.30 -13.86
C ASP A 7 -23.48 -5.08 -12.40
N GLY A 8 -23.64 -6.08 -11.54
CA GLY A 8 -23.16 -6.07 -10.15
C GLY A 8 -21.65 -6.19 -10.00
N ALA A 9 -20.96 -6.87 -10.92
CA ALA A 9 -19.50 -6.99 -10.92
C ALA A 9 -18.81 -5.70 -11.40
N ALA A 10 -19.41 -5.00 -12.37
CA ALA A 10 -18.95 -3.69 -12.84
C ALA A 10 -19.03 -2.62 -11.74
N ALA A 11 -20.10 -2.65 -10.93
CA ALA A 11 -20.29 -1.76 -9.78
C ALA A 11 -19.27 -1.99 -8.66
N LEU A 12 -18.84 -3.24 -8.42
CA LEU A 12 -17.84 -3.58 -7.39
C LEU A 12 -16.41 -3.12 -7.73
N LEU A 13 -16.14 -2.87 -9.02
CA LEU A 13 -14.88 -2.33 -9.52
C LEU A 13 -14.94 -0.82 -9.81
N GLY A 14 -16.07 -0.16 -9.55
CA GLY A 14 -16.26 1.28 -9.80
C GLY A 14 -16.36 1.67 -11.27
N TYR A 15 -16.60 0.72 -12.19
CA TYR A 15 -16.68 0.97 -13.62
C TYR A 15 -18.15 1.10 -14.06
N GLY A 16 -18.57 2.34 -14.35
CA GLY A 16 -19.86 2.62 -14.97
C GLY A 16 -19.81 2.31 -16.48
N ALA A 17 -20.69 1.43 -16.95
CA ALA A 17 -20.77 0.91 -18.31
C ALA A 17 -20.95 1.97 -19.43
N SER A 18 -21.27 3.23 -19.10
CA SER A 18 -21.48 4.30 -20.08
C SER A 18 -20.22 5.09 -20.45
N SER A 19 -19.09 4.91 -19.74
CA SER A 19 -17.84 5.66 -19.96
C SER A 19 -16.72 4.88 -20.66
N GLU A 20 -16.84 3.55 -20.75
CA GLU A 20 -15.75 2.66 -21.22
C GLU A 20 -15.48 2.68 -22.73
N THR A 21 -16.33 3.35 -23.51
CA THR A 21 -16.27 3.31 -24.98
C THR A 21 -15.90 4.64 -25.62
N ALA A 22 -15.64 5.71 -24.88
CA ALA A 22 -15.11 6.94 -25.47
C ALA A 22 -13.60 6.77 -25.80
N PRO A 23 -13.08 7.40 -26.88
CA PRO A 23 -11.63 7.51 -27.04
C PRO A 23 -11.05 8.17 -25.80
N LEU A 24 -10.00 7.58 -25.23
CA LEU A 24 -9.29 8.21 -24.12
C LEU A 24 -8.48 9.37 -24.70
N ASP A 25 -8.83 10.59 -24.31
CA ASP A 25 -8.13 11.80 -24.73
C ASP A 25 -7.08 12.18 -23.68
N PHE A 26 -5.81 12.04 -24.05
CA PHE A 26 -4.68 12.45 -23.23
C PHE A 26 -4.12 13.81 -23.65
N SER A 27 -4.75 14.54 -24.58
CA SER A 27 -4.22 15.81 -25.10
C SER A 27 -4.09 16.91 -24.04
N SER A 28 -4.88 16.83 -22.97
CA SER A 28 -4.82 17.77 -21.84
C SER A 28 -3.78 17.40 -20.79
N THR A 29 -3.09 16.27 -20.91
CA THR A 29 -2.05 15.87 -19.96
C THR A 29 -0.78 16.72 -20.09
N GLU A 30 -0.02 16.78 -19.02
CA GLU A 30 1.27 17.45 -18.93
C GLU A 30 2.38 16.46 -18.56
N ILE A 31 3.59 16.73 -19.05
CA ILE A 31 4.79 15.96 -18.70
C ILE A 31 5.68 16.87 -17.86
N VAL A 32 5.97 16.46 -16.63
CA VAL A 32 6.75 17.26 -15.67
C VAL A 32 7.82 16.40 -15.01
N VAL A 33 8.99 16.97 -14.74
CA VAL A 33 10.06 16.30 -14.01
C VAL A 33 10.15 16.87 -12.60
N LEU A 34 10.04 16.02 -11.59
CA LEU A 34 10.01 16.42 -10.18
C LEU A 34 11.14 15.75 -9.36
N PRO A 35 11.83 16.50 -8.48
CA PRO A 35 11.70 17.93 -8.27
C PRO A 35 12.33 18.74 -9.42
N ALA A 36 11.73 19.88 -9.76
CA ALA A 36 12.14 20.67 -10.94
C ALA A 36 13.57 21.21 -10.87
N ASN A 37 14.12 21.38 -9.67
CA ASN A 37 15.46 21.94 -9.44
C ASN A 37 16.49 20.86 -9.07
N ALA A 38 16.22 19.59 -9.41
CA ALA A 38 17.12 18.50 -9.09
C ALA A 38 18.49 18.66 -9.74
N GLY A 39 19.56 18.42 -8.98
CA GLY A 39 20.91 18.36 -9.53
C GLY A 39 21.10 17.21 -10.55
N PRO A 40 22.20 17.20 -11.33
CA PRO A 40 22.47 16.16 -12.33
C PRO A 40 22.46 14.73 -11.78
N ASP A 41 22.91 14.57 -10.53
CA ASP A 41 22.99 13.27 -9.85
C ASP A 41 21.85 13.03 -8.85
N GLU A 42 20.96 14.01 -8.65
CA GLU A 42 19.84 13.88 -7.73
C GLU A 42 18.70 13.09 -8.38
N PRO A 43 18.15 12.06 -7.75
CA PRO A 43 17.04 11.29 -8.32
C PRO A 43 15.83 12.18 -8.67
N VAL A 44 15.20 11.90 -9.80
CA VAL A 44 13.98 12.57 -10.28
C VAL A 44 12.91 11.57 -10.67
N THR A 45 11.67 12.04 -10.68
CA THR A 45 10.51 11.33 -11.22
C THR A 45 10.01 12.06 -12.44
N VAL A 46 9.86 11.35 -13.55
CA VAL A 46 9.07 11.86 -14.68
C VAL A 46 7.61 11.59 -14.39
N CYS A 47 6.77 12.61 -14.49
CA CYS A 47 5.35 12.54 -14.18
C CYS A 47 4.56 12.86 -15.43
N PHE A 48 3.69 11.92 -15.83
CA PHE A 48 2.68 12.10 -16.84
C PHE A 48 1.34 12.33 -16.12
N PHE A 49 0.94 13.59 -16.07
CA PHE A 49 -0.11 14.10 -15.17
C PHE A 49 -1.28 14.71 -15.92
N TRP A 50 -2.45 14.65 -15.31
CA TRP A 50 -3.55 15.55 -15.60
C TRP A 50 -3.30 16.93 -14.99
N PRO A 51 -3.82 18.00 -15.63
CA PRO A 51 -3.67 19.36 -15.13
C PRO A 51 -4.06 19.49 -13.66
N GLY A 52 -3.24 20.18 -12.86
CA GLY A 52 -3.47 20.39 -11.44
C GLY A 52 -2.80 19.35 -10.52
N SER A 53 -2.37 18.20 -11.05
CA SER A 53 -1.79 17.12 -10.22
C SER A 53 -0.43 17.50 -9.67
N LYS A 54 0.36 18.24 -10.46
CA LYS A 54 1.64 18.78 -10.02
C LYS A 54 1.45 19.69 -8.80
N GLU A 55 0.43 20.53 -8.80
CA GLU A 55 0.15 21.48 -7.71
C GLU A 55 -0.22 20.75 -6.42
N VAL A 56 -0.90 19.60 -6.51
CA VAL A 56 -1.21 18.76 -5.34
C VAL A 56 0.07 18.37 -4.61
N LEU A 57 1.10 17.89 -5.34
CA LEU A 57 2.38 17.47 -4.75
C LEU A 57 3.24 18.67 -4.33
N THR A 58 3.39 19.65 -5.22
CA THR A 58 4.32 20.78 -5.01
C THR A 58 3.88 21.75 -3.92
N LYS A 59 2.58 21.78 -3.58
CA LYS A 59 2.05 22.57 -2.45
C LYS A 59 2.07 21.82 -1.12
N MET A 60 2.52 20.56 -1.08
CA MET A 60 2.57 19.82 0.17
C MET A 60 3.58 20.42 1.15
N PRO A 61 3.24 20.51 2.45
CA PRO A 61 4.17 20.98 3.47
C PRO A 61 5.47 20.18 3.44
N GLY A 62 6.60 20.89 3.30
CA GLY A 62 7.94 20.29 3.27
C GLY A 62 8.43 19.84 1.88
N TYR A 63 7.65 20.05 0.82
CA TYR A 63 8.09 19.75 -0.55
C TYR A 63 9.18 20.72 -1.06
N PRO A 64 10.20 20.23 -1.80
CA PRO A 64 10.59 18.83 -1.92
C PRO A 64 11.42 18.40 -0.70
N GLN A 65 11.00 17.31 -0.06
CA GLN A 65 11.79 16.71 1.02
C GLN A 65 12.89 15.83 0.41
N PRO A 66 14.14 15.90 0.92
CA PRO A 66 15.22 15.02 0.46
C PRO A 66 14.96 13.56 0.86
N LEU A 67 15.50 12.63 0.07
CA LEU A 67 15.48 11.20 0.39
C LEU A 67 16.30 10.92 1.65
N ARG A 68 15.86 9.93 2.43
CA ARG A 68 16.59 9.45 3.61
C ARG A 68 17.83 8.68 3.16
N THR A 69 18.97 8.99 3.76
CA THR A 69 20.23 8.30 3.47
C THR A 69 20.32 7.00 4.25
N VAL A 70 20.67 5.91 3.56
CA VAL A 70 21.01 4.62 4.19
C VAL A 70 22.53 4.49 4.19
N SER A 71 23.14 4.43 5.37
CA SER A 71 24.61 4.54 5.53
C SER A 71 25.40 3.30 5.12
N LYS A 72 24.77 2.14 5.06
CA LYS A 72 25.35 0.87 4.62
C LYS A 72 24.40 0.20 3.64
N PRO A 73 24.90 -0.47 2.58
CA PRO A 73 24.06 -1.29 1.72
C PRO A 73 23.20 -2.24 2.56
N THR A 74 21.90 -2.20 2.31
CA THR A 74 20.87 -3.00 2.99
C THR A 74 20.42 -4.16 2.10
N PHE A 75 20.55 -4.01 0.79
CA PHE A 75 20.15 -5.01 -0.19
C PHE A 75 21.16 -5.13 -1.33
N ARG A 76 21.07 -6.26 -2.06
CA ARG A 76 21.74 -6.50 -3.34
C ARG A 76 20.73 -7.04 -4.33
N VAL A 77 20.93 -6.72 -5.61
CA VAL A 77 20.21 -7.39 -6.70
C VAL A 77 20.90 -8.72 -6.99
N GLY A 78 20.15 -9.80 -7.13
CA GLY A 78 20.69 -11.12 -7.43
C GLY A 78 19.73 -11.99 -8.23
N GLU A 79 20.24 -13.12 -8.72
CA GLU A 79 19.42 -14.13 -9.38
C GLU A 79 18.47 -14.81 -8.39
N ALA A 80 17.21 -14.93 -8.79
CA ALA A 80 16.19 -15.69 -8.11
C ALA A 80 15.83 -16.94 -8.94
N GLY A 81 16.81 -17.62 -9.53
CA GLY A 81 16.60 -18.83 -10.35
C GLY A 81 15.66 -18.60 -11.54
N SER A 82 14.69 -19.49 -11.77
CA SER A 82 13.70 -19.37 -12.87
C SER A 82 12.79 -18.14 -12.75
N LYS A 83 12.95 -17.35 -11.69
CA LYS A 83 12.09 -16.21 -11.34
C LYS A 83 12.69 -14.85 -11.76
N GLY A 84 13.87 -14.84 -12.36
CA GLY A 84 14.55 -13.64 -12.85
C GLY A 84 15.44 -13.01 -11.78
N LEU A 85 15.33 -11.69 -11.61
CA LEU A 85 16.09 -10.93 -10.62
C LEU A 85 15.20 -10.47 -9.47
N GLY A 86 15.80 -10.33 -8.29
CA GLY A 86 15.32 -9.32 -7.35
C GLY A 86 16.21 -9.15 -6.14
N LEU A 87 15.61 -8.79 -5.00
CA LEU A 87 16.34 -8.16 -3.92
C LEU A 87 16.59 -9.12 -2.75
N PHE A 88 17.83 -9.13 -2.27
CA PHE A 88 18.26 -9.93 -1.14
C PHE A 88 18.91 -9.03 -0.10
N ALA A 89 18.69 -9.32 1.18
CA ALA A 89 19.34 -8.61 2.27
C ALA A 89 20.87 -8.74 2.14
N ALA A 90 21.58 -7.61 2.10
CA ALA A 90 23.03 -7.59 2.00
C ALA A 90 23.74 -7.89 3.34
N ARG A 91 22.97 -7.92 4.43
CA ARG A 91 23.36 -8.20 5.81
C ARG A 91 22.10 -8.51 6.62
N ALA A 92 22.26 -8.93 7.87
CA ALA A 92 21.12 -8.98 8.78
C ALA A 92 20.48 -7.59 8.96
N LEU A 93 19.15 -7.55 8.92
CA LEU A 93 18.34 -6.34 9.08
C LEU A 93 17.41 -6.54 10.28
N GLY A 94 17.36 -5.54 11.16
CA GLY A 94 16.43 -5.57 12.30
C GLY A 94 15.05 -5.06 11.91
N GLN A 95 14.00 -5.55 12.58
CA GLN A 95 12.65 -5.00 12.43
C GLN A 95 12.63 -3.47 12.60
N GLY A 96 11.99 -2.77 11.65
CA GLY A 96 11.91 -1.31 11.62
C GLY A 96 13.08 -0.63 10.93
N GLU A 97 14.07 -1.38 10.46
CA GLU A 97 15.20 -0.79 9.73
C GLU A 97 14.79 -0.33 8.33
N LEU A 98 15.21 0.88 7.93
CA LEU A 98 15.01 1.42 6.59
C LEU A 98 15.91 0.67 5.59
N ILE A 99 15.29 0.06 4.58
CA ILE A 99 15.97 -0.70 3.53
C ILE A 99 16.18 0.18 2.30
N ILE A 100 15.10 0.82 1.81
CA ILE A 100 15.11 1.62 0.58
C ILE A 100 14.36 2.92 0.84
N ASP A 101 14.86 4.03 0.33
CA ASP A 101 14.10 5.27 0.12
C ASP A 101 14.39 5.74 -1.32
N GLU A 102 13.42 5.56 -2.21
CA GLU A 102 13.60 5.84 -3.64
C GLU A 102 12.44 6.64 -4.23
N ARG A 103 12.76 7.55 -5.15
CA ARG A 103 11.76 8.18 -6.02
C ARG A 103 11.35 7.19 -7.11
N PRO A 104 10.08 7.16 -7.51
CA PRO A 104 9.69 6.40 -8.68
C PRO A 104 10.33 6.97 -9.95
N LEU A 105 10.65 6.13 -10.93
CA LEU A 105 11.14 6.54 -12.25
C LEU A 105 10.03 7.29 -13.01
N LEU A 106 8.81 6.79 -12.91
CA LEU A 106 7.63 7.28 -13.62
C LEU A 106 6.41 7.33 -12.71
N ILE A 107 5.64 8.41 -12.74
CA ILE A 107 4.22 8.39 -12.35
C ILE A 107 3.40 8.65 -13.60
N SER A 108 2.47 7.75 -13.92
CA SER A 108 1.64 7.80 -15.11
C SER A 108 0.17 7.82 -14.75
N VAL A 109 -0.63 8.58 -15.49
CA VAL A 109 -2.09 8.42 -15.50
C VAL A 109 -2.45 6.96 -15.77
N ARG A 110 -3.48 6.46 -15.08
CA ARG A 110 -4.02 5.11 -15.30
C ARG A 110 -5.01 5.16 -16.46
N GLY A 111 -4.47 5.29 -17.67
CA GLY A 111 -5.26 5.58 -18.87
C GLY A 111 -6.17 4.44 -19.32
N VAL A 112 -5.66 3.21 -19.41
CA VAL A 112 -6.37 2.09 -20.07
C VAL A 112 -6.62 0.93 -19.10
N PRO A 113 -7.85 0.34 -19.04
CA PRO A 113 -8.16 -0.78 -18.15
C PRO A 113 -7.24 -1.99 -18.36
N VAL A 114 -7.04 -2.77 -17.30
CA VAL A 114 -5.97 -3.77 -17.15
C VAL A 114 -6.20 -5.07 -17.96
N ALA A 115 -7.33 -5.25 -18.65
CA ALA A 115 -7.54 -6.33 -19.62
C ALA A 115 -8.71 -5.99 -20.56
N VAL A 116 -8.70 -6.52 -21.79
CA VAL A 116 -9.89 -6.53 -22.65
C VAL A 116 -10.93 -7.44 -21.99
N PRO A 117 -12.11 -6.93 -21.60
CA PRO A 117 -13.13 -7.78 -21.04
C PRO A 117 -13.65 -8.80 -22.05
N ILE A 118 -13.84 -10.06 -21.62
CA ILE A 118 -14.27 -11.17 -22.48
C ILE A 118 -15.66 -10.95 -23.11
N TRP A 119 -16.44 -10.01 -22.59
CA TRP A 119 -17.77 -9.65 -23.09
C TRP A 119 -17.75 -8.46 -24.07
N TYR A 120 -16.57 -7.93 -24.42
CA TYR A 120 -16.47 -6.87 -25.42
C TYR A 120 -16.87 -7.40 -26.79
N SER A 121 -17.67 -6.62 -27.52
CA SER A 121 -17.93 -6.85 -28.94
C SER A 121 -16.64 -6.72 -29.75
N GLN A 122 -16.67 -7.16 -31.01
CA GLN A 122 -15.54 -6.99 -31.93
C GLN A 122 -15.17 -5.51 -32.10
N GLU A 123 -16.17 -4.63 -32.17
CA GLU A 123 -15.98 -3.18 -32.27
C GLU A 123 -15.33 -2.61 -31.01
N GLN A 124 -15.82 -2.99 -29.83
CA GLN A 124 -15.27 -2.55 -28.53
C GLN A 124 -13.83 -3.03 -28.35
N THR A 125 -13.54 -4.27 -28.73
CA THR A 125 -12.18 -4.84 -28.71
C THR A 125 -11.25 -4.04 -29.64
N THR A 126 -11.71 -3.75 -30.86
CA THR A 126 -10.93 -2.96 -31.82
C THR A 126 -10.63 -1.56 -31.28
N LYS A 127 -11.63 -0.90 -30.69
CA LYS A 127 -11.47 0.43 -30.09
C LYS A 127 -10.51 0.42 -28.90
N TYR A 128 -10.60 -0.58 -28.03
CA TYR A 128 -9.67 -0.76 -26.93
C TYR A 128 -8.22 -0.92 -27.42
N GLN A 129 -8.01 -1.72 -28.46
CA GLN A 129 -6.69 -1.91 -29.08
C GLN A 129 -6.14 -0.61 -29.70
N LEU A 130 -7.00 0.23 -30.29
CA LEU A 130 -6.61 1.55 -30.77
C LEU A 130 -6.21 2.48 -29.61
N ASN A 131 -6.98 2.49 -28.51
CA ASN A 131 -6.65 3.28 -27.32
C ASN A 131 -5.29 2.87 -26.71
N LEU A 132 -4.96 1.57 -26.67
CA LEU A 132 -3.64 1.10 -26.21
C LEU A 132 -2.51 1.63 -27.10
N LYS A 133 -2.69 1.61 -28.42
CA LYS A 133 -1.69 2.12 -29.37
C LYS A 133 -1.51 3.62 -29.27
N GLU A 134 -2.60 4.37 -29.11
CA GLU A 134 -2.53 5.83 -28.90
C GLU A 134 -1.83 6.15 -27.58
N PHE A 135 -2.18 5.45 -26.50
CA PHE A 135 -1.54 5.64 -25.19
C PHE A 135 -0.03 5.37 -25.24
N GLU A 136 0.41 4.31 -25.95
CA GLU A 136 1.82 4.01 -26.13
C GLU A 136 2.58 5.17 -26.80
N LYS A 137 1.99 5.87 -27.78
CA LYS A 137 2.62 7.04 -28.43
C LYS A 137 2.86 8.19 -27.45
N TYR A 138 1.93 8.43 -26.52
CA TYR A 138 2.15 9.43 -25.47
C TYR A 138 3.28 8.98 -24.54
N LEU A 139 3.30 7.70 -24.15
CA LEU A 139 4.36 7.14 -23.32
C LEU A 139 5.75 7.22 -23.98
N GLU A 140 5.84 7.05 -25.30
CA GLU A 140 7.11 7.25 -26.03
C GLU A 140 7.63 8.68 -25.91
N VAL A 141 6.74 9.69 -25.85
CA VAL A 141 7.13 11.09 -25.60
C VAL A 141 7.56 11.26 -24.15
N VAL A 142 6.82 10.70 -23.19
CA VAL A 142 7.15 10.75 -21.75
C VAL A 142 8.54 10.17 -21.47
N LEU A 143 8.89 9.03 -22.08
CA LEU A 143 10.20 8.40 -21.87
C LEU A 143 11.37 9.20 -22.45
N LYS A 144 11.13 10.14 -23.37
CA LYS A 144 12.20 11.03 -23.87
C LYS A 144 12.62 12.06 -22.82
N GLU A 145 11.75 12.40 -21.88
CA GLU A 145 12.04 13.30 -20.76
C GLU A 145 12.82 12.62 -19.62
N MET A 146 12.88 11.28 -19.62
CA MET A 146 13.72 10.55 -18.66
C MET A 146 15.20 10.76 -18.97
N ARG A 147 16.00 10.83 -17.91
CA ARG A 147 17.47 10.77 -18.04
C ARG A 147 17.86 9.42 -18.67
N PRO A 148 18.97 9.34 -19.44
CA PRO A 148 19.35 8.10 -20.13
C PRO A 148 19.43 6.90 -19.19
N ALA A 149 20.07 7.04 -18.02
CA ALA A 149 20.19 5.98 -17.04
C ALA A 149 18.83 5.53 -16.46
N ASP A 150 17.92 6.46 -16.21
CA ASP A 150 16.58 6.18 -15.68
C ASP A 150 15.71 5.47 -16.73
N ARG A 151 15.82 5.89 -17.99
CA ARG A 151 15.14 5.24 -19.12
C ARG A 151 15.64 3.82 -19.33
N ASP A 152 16.95 3.60 -19.28
CA ASP A 152 17.55 2.27 -19.42
C ASP A 152 17.14 1.38 -18.25
N ALA A 153 17.14 1.92 -17.02
CA ALA A 153 16.63 1.24 -15.83
C ALA A 153 15.15 0.84 -15.98
N PHE A 154 14.28 1.75 -16.42
CA PHE A 154 12.88 1.48 -16.70
C PHE A 154 12.71 0.37 -17.76
N MET A 155 13.44 0.47 -18.88
CA MET A 155 13.34 -0.51 -19.97
C MET A 155 13.89 -1.89 -19.59
N SER A 156 14.74 -1.97 -18.56
CA SER A 156 15.22 -3.24 -17.99
C SER A 156 14.20 -3.96 -17.10
N LEU A 157 13.08 -3.31 -16.74
CA LEU A 157 12.02 -3.95 -15.94
C LEU A 157 11.27 -5.01 -16.75
N ALA A 158 10.67 -5.99 -16.07
CA ALA A 158 9.98 -7.08 -16.74
C ALA A 158 8.70 -6.59 -17.43
N ASN A 159 8.29 -7.31 -18.48
CA ASN A 159 7.03 -7.09 -19.17
C ASN A 159 6.30 -8.43 -19.31
N SER A 160 5.22 -8.63 -18.55
CA SER A 160 4.34 -9.81 -18.67
C SER A 160 3.25 -9.64 -19.73
N HIS A 161 3.13 -8.46 -20.33
CA HIS A 161 2.05 -8.08 -21.25
C HIS A 161 2.55 -7.98 -22.69
N THR A 162 3.19 -9.05 -23.17
CA THR A 162 3.78 -9.09 -24.52
C THR A 162 2.83 -9.62 -25.59
N THR A 163 1.65 -10.13 -25.20
CA THR A 163 0.72 -10.82 -26.11
C THR A 163 -0.71 -10.30 -26.08
N ASP A 164 -1.02 -9.26 -25.29
CA ASP A 164 -2.38 -8.73 -25.11
C ASP A 164 -2.66 -7.44 -25.90
N GLY A 165 -1.71 -7.03 -26.75
CA GLY A 165 -1.79 -5.81 -27.55
C GLY A 165 -1.18 -4.58 -26.90
N SER A 166 -0.68 -4.69 -25.66
CA SER A 166 0.08 -3.62 -25.02
C SER A 166 1.40 -3.36 -25.75
N GLY A 167 1.77 -2.09 -25.84
CA GLY A 167 3.12 -1.72 -26.23
C GLY A 167 4.16 -2.03 -25.14
N PRO A 168 5.46 -1.99 -25.48
CA PRO A 168 6.53 -2.34 -24.57
C PRO A 168 6.61 -1.45 -23.32
N ILE A 169 6.18 -0.20 -23.38
CA ILE A 169 6.19 0.76 -22.27
C ILE A 169 4.95 0.52 -21.40
N ALA A 170 3.75 0.54 -21.98
CA ALA A 170 2.51 0.30 -21.25
C ALA A 170 2.52 -1.07 -20.55
N GLY A 171 3.05 -2.11 -21.20
CA GLY A 171 3.19 -3.44 -20.61
C GLY A 171 4.10 -3.46 -19.37
N ARG A 172 5.21 -2.70 -19.38
CA ARG A 172 6.08 -2.55 -18.20
C ARG A 172 5.40 -1.76 -17.09
N ILE A 173 4.69 -0.68 -17.40
CA ILE A 173 3.90 0.05 -16.39
C ILE A 173 2.90 -0.90 -15.74
N ARG A 174 2.15 -1.67 -16.54
CA ARG A 174 1.17 -2.65 -16.03
C ARG A 174 1.79 -3.75 -15.18
N THR A 175 3.00 -4.18 -15.52
CA THR A 175 3.71 -5.25 -14.79
C THR A 175 4.30 -4.74 -13.46
N ASN A 176 4.79 -3.50 -13.43
CA ASN A 176 5.70 -3.03 -12.38
C ASN A 176 5.15 -1.92 -11.49
N SER A 177 4.00 -1.33 -11.85
CA SER A 177 3.49 -0.16 -11.14
C SER A 177 2.74 -0.49 -9.85
N ILE A 178 2.81 0.46 -8.92
CA ILE A 178 2.03 0.52 -7.69
C ILE A 178 0.97 1.61 -7.89
N GLY A 179 -0.29 1.29 -7.58
CA GLY A 179 -1.38 2.27 -7.61
C GLY A 179 -1.11 3.41 -6.63
N LEU A 180 -1.26 4.64 -7.10
CA LEU A 180 -1.08 5.84 -6.28
C LEU A 180 -2.45 6.45 -6.02
N ASP A 181 -2.93 6.26 -4.80
CA ASP A 181 -4.19 6.87 -4.32
C ASP A 181 -3.94 8.30 -3.82
N GLY A 182 -4.97 9.15 -3.86
CA GLY A 182 -4.93 10.49 -3.27
C GLY A 182 -4.36 11.61 -4.14
N LEU A 183 -3.69 11.29 -5.25
CA LEU A 183 -3.29 12.28 -6.26
C LEU A 183 -4.47 12.59 -7.19
N CYS A 184 -5.41 13.43 -6.73
CA CYS A 184 -6.64 13.70 -7.46
C CYS A 184 -6.81 15.21 -7.72
N PRO A 185 -6.52 15.70 -8.94
CA PRO A 185 -6.67 17.12 -9.27
C PRO A 185 -8.13 17.47 -9.57
N ASP A 186 -9.00 17.65 -8.57
CA ASP A 186 -10.42 18.04 -8.76
C ASP A 186 -11.20 17.23 -9.83
N MET A 187 -10.71 16.04 -10.17
CA MET A 187 -11.32 15.11 -11.12
C MET A 187 -11.93 13.93 -10.36
N SER A 188 -12.77 13.12 -11.01
CA SER A 188 -13.34 11.94 -10.36
C SER A 188 -13.34 10.73 -11.30
N GLY A 189 -13.46 9.55 -10.70
CA GLY A 189 -13.50 8.29 -11.42
C GLY A 189 -12.11 7.77 -11.86
N PRO A 190 -12.06 6.75 -12.73
CA PRO A 190 -10.82 6.07 -13.13
C PRO A 190 -9.78 7.00 -13.74
N MET A 191 -10.20 8.11 -14.37
CA MET A 191 -9.29 9.10 -14.94
C MET A 191 -8.47 9.83 -13.87
N ALA A 192 -8.94 9.93 -12.63
CA ALA A 192 -8.16 10.55 -11.55
C ALA A 192 -7.09 9.61 -10.93
N GLN A 193 -6.97 8.38 -11.41
CA GLN A 193 -6.05 7.40 -10.84
C GLN A 193 -4.67 7.49 -11.46
N TYR A 194 -3.66 7.26 -10.62
CA TYR A 194 -2.26 7.22 -11.02
C TYR A 194 -1.62 5.87 -10.71
N SER A 195 -0.57 5.56 -11.44
CA SER A 195 0.26 4.40 -11.24
C SER A 195 1.72 4.85 -11.26
N SER A 196 2.49 4.40 -10.29
CA SER A 196 3.89 4.79 -10.10
C SER A 196 4.80 3.60 -10.33
N VAL A 197 5.90 3.80 -11.06
CA VAL A 197 6.88 2.76 -11.38
C VAL A 197 8.16 3.05 -10.62
N PRO A 198 8.35 2.45 -9.43
CA PRO A 198 9.62 2.50 -8.73
C PRO A 198 10.74 1.78 -9.49
N HIS A 199 12.00 1.93 -9.06
CA HIS A 199 13.11 1.23 -9.70
C HIS A 199 13.41 -0.10 -8.98
N PHE A 200 13.98 -0.02 -7.77
CA PHE A 200 14.39 -1.21 -7.03
C PHE A 200 13.17 -1.94 -6.46
N ILE A 201 12.14 -1.22 -6.01
CA ILE A 201 10.89 -1.84 -5.54
C ILE A 201 10.20 -2.56 -6.70
N SER A 202 10.27 -2.04 -7.94
CA SER A 202 9.79 -2.78 -9.12
C SER A 202 10.57 -4.07 -9.41
N ARG A 203 11.70 -4.33 -8.74
CA ARG A 203 12.38 -5.63 -8.77
C ARG A 203 11.88 -6.57 -7.68
N MET A 204 11.29 -6.06 -6.60
CA MET A 204 10.46 -6.81 -5.63
C MET A 204 9.08 -7.18 -6.20
N ASN A 205 8.84 -6.82 -7.45
CA ASN A 205 7.56 -6.83 -8.15
C ASN A 205 7.56 -7.83 -9.33
N ASN A 206 8.73 -8.38 -9.69
CA ASN A 206 8.89 -9.14 -10.93
C ASN A 206 8.42 -10.60 -10.85
N ARG A 207 7.61 -10.92 -11.87
CA ARG A 207 7.10 -12.16 -12.49
C ARG A 207 6.94 -13.45 -11.71
N HIS A 208 7.73 -13.81 -10.69
CA HIS A 208 7.55 -15.15 -10.10
C HIS A 208 7.86 -15.32 -8.61
N VAL A 209 8.49 -14.39 -7.86
CA VAL A 209 8.83 -14.78 -6.47
C VAL A 209 8.91 -13.78 -5.34
N PHE A 210 8.91 -12.48 -5.58
CA PHE A 210 8.99 -11.55 -4.44
C PHE A 210 7.65 -11.40 -3.70
N LEU A 211 6.67 -12.23 -4.09
CA LEU A 211 5.32 -12.16 -3.65
C LEU A 211 4.95 -13.27 -2.68
N SER A 212 5.27 -12.98 -1.43
CA SER A 212 4.80 -13.76 -0.31
C SER A 212 3.46 -13.20 0.14
N CYS A 213 2.47 -14.07 0.39
CA CYS A 213 1.30 -13.68 1.20
C CYS A 213 1.67 -13.48 2.70
N CYS A 214 2.96 -13.57 2.99
CA CYS A 214 3.66 -13.43 4.27
C CYS A 214 4.91 -12.53 4.09
N PRO A 215 4.77 -11.26 3.63
CA PRO A 215 5.90 -10.40 3.25
C PRO A 215 6.81 -10.08 4.43
N ASN A 216 8.12 -9.96 4.23
CA ASN A 216 9.08 -9.53 5.27
C ASN A 216 9.41 -8.03 5.22
N THR A 217 8.85 -7.29 4.29
CA THR A 217 8.99 -5.83 4.22
C THR A 217 7.64 -5.12 4.17
N SER A 218 7.64 -3.82 4.51
CA SER A 218 6.47 -2.94 4.42
C SER A 218 6.82 -1.64 3.72
N THR A 219 5.87 -1.08 2.95
CA THR A 219 6.07 0.11 2.11
C THR A 219 5.23 1.27 2.61
N ASN A 220 5.78 2.48 2.50
CA ASN A 220 5.02 3.72 2.55
C ASN A 220 5.39 4.61 1.37
N PHE A 221 4.40 5.31 0.83
CA PHE A 221 4.63 6.46 -0.02
C PHE A 221 4.65 7.75 0.82
N HIS A 222 5.60 8.64 0.53
CA HIS A 222 5.74 9.96 1.16
C HIS A 222 5.57 11.02 0.08
N ASP A 223 4.46 11.75 0.11
CA ASP A 223 4.14 12.71 -0.94
C ASP A 223 5.14 13.88 -1.00
N ALA A 224 5.57 14.40 0.16
CA ALA A 224 6.49 15.53 0.24
C ALA A 224 7.88 15.23 -0.37
N SER A 225 8.34 13.98 -0.30
CA SER A 225 9.56 13.53 -0.97
C SER A 225 9.29 12.84 -2.30
N ILE A 226 8.03 12.62 -2.71
CA ILE A 226 7.63 11.77 -3.85
C ILE A 226 8.46 10.48 -3.85
N SER A 227 8.46 9.77 -2.73
CA SER A 227 9.32 8.60 -2.56
C SER A 227 8.62 7.47 -1.84
N TYR A 228 9.05 6.26 -2.18
CA TYR A 228 8.70 5.06 -1.45
C TYR A 228 9.78 4.73 -0.44
N THR A 229 9.38 4.42 0.78
CA THR A 229 10.26 3.77 1.75
C THR A 229 9.88 2.34 2.00
N ILE A 230 10.88 1.46 1.98
CA ILE A 230 10.76 0.06 2.37
C ILE A 230 11.44 -0.13 3.72
N TYR A 231 10.72 -0.74 4.65
CA TYR A 231 11.23 -1.11 5.96
C TYR A 231 11.16 -2.62 6.18
N ALA A 232 12.06 -3.17 6.99
CA ALA A 232 11.97 -4.55 7.45
C ALA A 232 10.77 -4.72 8.39
N ALA A 233 9.78 -5.52 7.99
CA ALA A 233 8.56 -5.77 8.77
C ALA A 233 8.82 -6.63 10.02
N ARG A 234 9.88 -7.44 9.96
CA ARG A 234 10.42 -8.31 11.02
C ARG A 234 11.94 -8.40 10.85
N ASP A 235 12.63 -9.15 11.70
CA ASP A 235 14.06 -9.42 11.52
C ASP A 235 14.28 -10.25 10.24
N ILE A 236 15.28 -9.90 9.45
CA ILE A 236 15.60 -10.51 8.14
C ILE A 236 17.06 -10.98 8.17
N ALA A 237 17.32 -12.23 7.82
CA ALA A 237 18.66 -12.78 7.79
C ALA A 237 19.47 -12.26 6.58
N GLU A 238 20.80 -12.26 6.69
CA GLU A 238 21.67 -11.99 5.53
C GLU A 238 21.41 -13.00 4.41
N GLY A 239 21.29 -12.49 3.18
CA GLY A 239 20.99 -13.31 2.00
C GLY A 239 19.53 -13.75 1.89
N GLU A 240 18.67 -13.45 2.87
CA GLU A 240 17.23 -13.66 2.75
C GLU A 240 16.63 -12.73 1.69
N GLU A 241 15.66 -13.25 0.96
CA GLU A 241 14.95 -12.53 -0.09
C GLU A 241 13.99 -11.49 0.50
N LEU A 242 13.99 -10.27 -0.04
CA LEU A 242 13.12 -9.18 0.40
C LEU A 242 11.80 -9.21 -0.38
N THR A 243 10.68 -9.28 0.33
CA THR A 243 9.36 -9.58 -0.25
C THR A 243 8.29 -8.57 0.14
N LEU A 244 7.36 -8.32 -0.77
CA LEU A 244 6.18 -7.46 -0.61
C LEU A 244 4.89 -8.21 -0.94
N ALA A 245 3.77 -7.74 -0.41
CA ALA A 245 2.46 -8.24 -0.77
C ALA A 245 1.89 -7.46 -1.97
N TYR A 246 1.24 -8.17 -2.89
CA TYR A 246 0.51 -7.60 -4.04
C TYR A 246 -0.97 -7.97 -4.02
N SER A 247 -1.27 -9.20 -3.59
CA SER A 247 -2.64 -9.57 -3.32
C SER A 247 -3.10 -8.86 -2.06
N ASP A 248 -4.41 -8.66 -1.94
CA ASP A 248 -5.00 -8.47 -0.64
C ASP A 248 -4.61 -9.67 0.24
N VAL A 249 -3.80 -9.43 1.27
CA VAL A 249 -3.36 -10.50 2.18
C VAL A 249 -4.51 -11.07 3.00
N TRP A 250 -5.67 -10.41 3.03
CA TRP A 250 -6.88 -10.85 3.74
C TRP A 250 -7.81 -11.71 2.90
N ASP A 251 -7.55 -11.84 1.60
CA ASP A 251 -8.31 -12.70 0.70
C ASP A 251 -8.04 -14.18 0.96
N THR A 252 -8.91 -15.06 0.45
CA THR A 252 -8.67 -16.51 0.50
C THR A 252 -7.44 -16.90 -0.32
N ALA A 253 -6.77 -18.00 0.01
CA ALA A 253 -5.65 -18.51 -0.78
C ALA A 253 -6.02 -18.69 -2.25
N ALA A 254 -7.24 -19.15 -2.54
CA ALA A 254 -7.75 -19.28 -3.90
C ALA A 254 -7.82 -17.92 -4.64
N ASN A 255 -8.30 -16.86 -3.98
CA ASN A 255 -8.35 -15.52 -4.55
C ASN A 255 -6.95 -14.93 -4.73
N ARG A 256 -6.07 -15.06 -3.74
CA ARG A 256 -4.67 -14.62 -3.84
C ARG A 256 -3.98 -15.29 -5.04
N GLN A 257 -4.18 -16.59 -5.25
CA GLN A 257 -3.66 -17.29 -6.43
C GLN A 257 -4.24 -16.77 -7.75
N GLN A 258 -5.51 -16.34 -7.79
CA GLN A 258 -6.09 -15.73 -8.98
C GLN A 258 -5.42 -14.39 -9.33
N THR A 259 -5.07 -13.58 -8.32
CA THR A 259 -4.30 -12.34 -8.51
C THR A 259 -2.96 -12.60 -9.20
N PHE A 260 -2.38 -13.78 -9.02
CA PHE A 260 -1.05 -14.14 -9.57
C PHE A 260 -1.09 -14.72 -10.98
N LYS A 261 -2.27 -15.18 -11.45
CA LYS A 261 -2.43 -15.77 -12.78
C LYS A 261 -1.92 -14.87 -13.93
N PRO A 262 -2.20 -13.55 -13.96
CA PRO A 262 -1.70 -12.67 -15.04
C PRO A 262 -0.18 -12.59 -15.10
N TYR A 263 0.50 -12.85 -13.98
CA TYR A 263 1.97 -12.84 -13.89
C TYR A 263 2.58 -14.21 -14.26
N GLY A 264 1.76 -15.25 -14.37
CA GLY A 264 2.16 -16.58 -14.80
C GLY A 264 2.80 -17.45 -13.71
N PHE A 265 2.57 -17.18 -12.43
CA PHE A 265 3.13 -17.96 -11.33
C PHE A 265 2.07 -18.46 -10.34
N VAL A 266 2.44 -19.52 -9.60
CA VAL A 266 1.66 -20.08 -8.49
C VAL A 266 2.43 -19.81 -7.20
N CYS A 267 1.81 -19.11 -6.25
CA CYS A 267 2.45 -18.79 -4.97
C CYS A 267 2.59 -20.05 -4.11
N ALA A 268 3.78 -20.28 -3.56
CA ALA A 268 4.09 -21.43 -2.72
C ALA A 268 4.64 -21.00 -1.34
N CYS A 269 4.24 -19.83 -0.85
CA CYS A 269 4.57 -19.41 0.53
C CYS A 269 3.82 -20.26 1.56
N ASP A 270 4.25 -20.22 2.83
CA ASP A 270 3.67 -20.99 3.93
C ASP A 270 2.13 -20.90 3.99
N ALA A 271 1.58 -19.70 3.79
CA ALA A 271 0.13 -19.47 3.78
C ALA A 271 -0.61 -20.12 2.60
N CYS A 272 0.05 -20.26 1.45
CA CYS A 272 -0.53 -20.91 0.27
C CYS A 272 -0.30 -22.43 0.28
N LEU A 273 0.68 -22.92 1.04
CA LEU A 273 0.90 -24.35 1.27
C LEU A 273 -0.06 -24.94 2.32
N ASP A 274 -0.57 -24.10 3.23
CA ASP A 274 -1.57 -24.47 4.25
C ASP A 274 -2.85 -23.60 4.16
N PRO A 275 -3.59 -23.64 3.03
CA PRO A 275 -4.62 -22.67 2.73
C PRO A 275 -5.78 -22.68 3.73
N ILE A 276 -6.20 -23.86 4.22
CA ILE A 276 -7.37 -23.99 5.11
C ILE A 276 -7.13 -23.30 6.45
N ASN A 277 -6.03 -23.63 7.12
CA ASN A 277 -5.73 -23.04 8.42
C ASN A 277 -5.37 -21.56 8.27
N SER A 278 -4.66 -21.23 7.20
CA SER A 278 -4.18 -19.87 6.97
C SER A 278 -5.31 -18.90 6.62
N ASP A 279 -6.30 -19.33 5.82
CA ASP A 279 -7.52 -18.56 5.56
C ASP A 279 -8.39 -18.46 6.82
N THR A 280 -8.46 -19.52 7.65
CA THR A 280 -9.17 -19.48 8.93
C THR A 280 -8.57 -18.45 9.88
N ARG A 281 -7.24 -18.40 10.00
CA ARG A 281 -6.53 -17.40 10.83
C ARG A 281 -6.76 -15.98 10.30
N ARG A 282 -6.64 -15.75 8.99
CA ARG A 282 -6.91 -14.44 8.36
C ARG A 282 -8.35 -13.97 8.56
N ALA A 283 -9.33 -14.86 8.40
CA ALA A 283 -10.73 -14.55 8.67
C ALA A 283 -10.96 -14.16 10.14
N LYS A 284 -10.31 -14.85 11.08
CA LYS A 284 -10.35 -14.50 12.52
C LYS A 284 -9.67 -13.16 12.81
N ILE A 285 -8.56 -12.84 12.15
CA ILE A 285 -7.91 -11.53 12.28
C ILE A 285 -8.85 -10.43 11.78
N ARG A 286 -9.45 -10.62 10.60
CA ARG A 286 -10.35 -9.63 9.95
C ARG A 286 -11.65 -9.40 10.71
N SER A 287 -12.15 -10.41 11.44
CA SER A 287 -13.39 -10.29 12.21
C SER A 287 -13.25 -9.46 13.49
N PHE A 288 -12.03 -9.13 13.90
CA PHE A 288 -11.77 -8.31 15.08
C PHE A 288 -11.05 -7.01 14.70
N ILE A 289 -11.74 -5.89 14.89
CA ILE A 289 -11.15 -4.55 14.79
C ILE A 289 -11.04 -4.00 16.21
N PRO A 290 -9.83 -3.71 16.71
CA PRO A 290 -9.65 -3.13 18.03
C PRO A 290 -10.34 -1.76 18.14
N THR A 291 -11.33 -1.64 19.03
CA THR A 291 -12.05 -0.38 19.24
C THR A 291 -12.00 0.03 20.71
N VAL A 292 -11.02 0.87 21.05
CA VAL A 292 -10.74 1.29 22.43
C VAL A 292 -11.91 2.06 23.02
N GLN A 293 -12.57 2.91 22.24
CA GLN A 293 -13.72 3.71 22.70
C GLN A 293 -14.88 2.81 23.13
N LEU A 294 -15.23 1.80 22.33
CA LEU A 294 -16.30 0.85 22.64
C LEU A 294 -16.00 0.05 23.91
N TRP A 295 -14.78 -0.45 24.06
CA TRP A 295 -14.35 -1.14 25.29
C TRP A 295 -14.30 -0.20 26.50
N ALA A 296 -13.87 1.05 26.33
CA ALA A 296 -13.73 2.01 27.43
C ALA A 296 -15.10 2.44 28.01
N VAL A 297 -16.14 2.50 27.18
CA VAL A 297 -17.51 2.82 27.64
C VAL A 297 -18.29 1.59 28.11
N ASN A 298 -17.99 0.40 27.61
CA ASN A 298 -18.66 -0.83 28.02
C ASN A 298 -18.11 -1.39 29.33
N ARG A 299 -18.82 -1.10 30.43
CA ARG A 299 -18.41 -1.49 31.80
C ARG A 299 -18.63 -2.97 32.15
N SER A 300 -19.36 -3.70 31.32
CA SER A 300 -19.52 -5.15 31.51
C SER A 300 -18.25 -5.93 31.13
N LEU A 301 -17.37 -5.33 30.33
CA LEU A 301 -16.14 -5.97 29.88
C LEU A 301 -15.01 -5.79 30.92
N PRO A 302 -14.24 -6.85 31.20
CA PRO A 302 -13.05 -6.77 32.04
C PRO A 302 -12.01 -5.73 31.57
N ASP A 303 -11.20 -5.26 32.52
CA ASP A 303 -10.07 -4.33 32.28
C ASP A 303 -9.03 -4.91 31.33
N ASP A 304 -8.85 -6.22 31.28
CA ASP A 304 -7.89 -6.89 30.41
C ASP A 304 -8.51 -7.41 29.10
N TRP A 305 -9.82 -7.31 28.92
CA TRP A 305 -10.52 -7.92 27.77
C TRP A 305 -9.96 -7.46 26.42
N LEU A 306 -9.86 -6.13 26.20
CA LEU A 306 -9.36 -5.60 24.94
C LEU A 306 -7.88 -5.93 24.75
N ILE A 307 -7.10 -5.89 25.83
CA ILE A 307 -5.68 -6.20 25.81
C ILE A 307 -5.49 -7.67 25.40
N ASN A 308 -6.21 -8.61 26.01
CA ASN A 308 -6.15 -10.03 25.69
C ASN A 308 -6.58 -10.30 24.24
N LYS A 309 -7.64 -9.64 23.75
CA LYS A 309 -8.06 -9.76 22.35
C LYS A 309 -7.02 -9.22 21.36
N CYS A 310 -6.37 -8.10 21.67
CA CYS A 310 -5.27 -7.59 20.84
C CYS A 310 -4.04 -8.49 20.90
N LEU A 311 -3.73 -9.09 22.06
CA LEU A 311 -2.64 -10.07 22.19
C LEU A 311 -2.89 -11.34 21.36
N GLU A 312 -4.13 -11.87 21.39
CA GLU A 312 -4.55 -12.98 20.52
C GLU A 312 -4.38 -12.60 19.04
N GLN A 313 -4.76 -11.38 18.66
CA GLN A 313 -4.63 -10.90 17.28
C GLN A 313 -3.17 -10.76 16.85
N ILE A 314 -2.30 -10.18 17.70
CA ILE A 314 -0.86 -10.07 17.46
C ILE A 314 -0.25 -11.46 17.24
N ALA A 315 -0.58 -12.44 18.09
CA ALA A 315 -0.05 -13.80 17.95
C ALA A 315 -0.45 -14.45 16.61
N LEU A 316 -1.70 -14.24 16.16
CA LEU A 316 -2.17 -14.73 14.86
C LEU A 316 -1.45 -14.04 13.69
N LEU A 317 -1.22 -12.73 13.79
CA LEU A 317 -0.49 -11.96 12.79
C LEU A 317 0.97 -12.40 12.67
N GLU A 318 1.63 -12.69 13.79
CA GLU A 318 3.01 -13.19 13.82
C GLU A 318 3.09 -14.62 13.26
N GLN A 319 2.11 -15.46 13.58
CA GLN A 319 2.00 -16.79 12.99
C GLN A 319 1.82 -16.73 11.46
N GLU A 320 1.12 -15.71 10.96
CA GLU A 320 0.93 -15.46 9.53
C GLU A 320 2.04 -14.61 8.89
N LYS A 321 3.05 -14.16 9.67
CA LYS A 321 4.14 -13.30 9.19
C LYS A 321 3.62 -12.01 8.52
N LEU A 322 2.62 -11.38 9.16
CA LEU A 322 1.91 -10.17 8.72
C LEU A 322 2.22 -8.97 9.62
N GLU A 323 3.43 -8.87 10.16
CA GLU A 323 3.83 -7.77 11.06
C GLU A 323 3.85 -6.40 10.35
N GLY A 324 3.98 -6.40 9.02
CA GLY A 324 3.97 -5.20 8.18
C GLY A 324 2.58 -4.58 7.98
N GLU A 325 1.51 -5.28 8.33
CA GLU A 325 0.13 -4.88 8.07
C GLU A 325 -0.44 -3.90 9.10
N ALA A 326 -1.41 -3.10 8.68
CA ALA A 326 -2.03 -2.07 9.52
C ALA A 326 -2.69 -2.65 10.80
N GLN A 327 -3.22 -3.87 10.73
CA GLN A 327 -3.87 -4.59 11.84
C GLN A 327 -2.89 -4.90 12.97
N TYR A 328 -1.62 -5.18 12.67
CA TYR A 328 -0.57 -5.40 13.67
C TYR A 328 -0.33 -4.13 14.48
N HIS A 329 -0.20 -3.00 13.79
CA HIS A 329 -0.03 -1.71 14.43
C HIS A 329 -1.28 -1.27 15.20
N ALA A 330 -2.48 -1.48 14.64
CA ALA A 330 -3.74 -1.15 15.29
C ALA A 330 -3.90 -1.89 16.63
N ALA A 331 -3.54 -3.18 16.68
CA ALA A 331 -3.57 -3.96 17.91
C ALA A 331 -2.56 -3.43 18.96
N ILE A 332 -1.34 -3.10 18.55
CA ILE A 332 -0.32 -2.50 19.43
C ILE A 332 -0.82 -1.16 20.00
N ASN A 333 -1.38 -0.30 19.15
CA ASN A 333 -1.94 0.99 19.57
C ASN A 333 -3.11 0.83 20.53
N ALA A 334 -4.04 -0.08 20.24
CA ALA A 334 -5.16 -0.35 21.11
C ALA A 334 -4.72 -0.85 22.50
N ILE A 335 -3.65 -1.66 22.58
CA ILE A 335 -3.06 -2.07 23.86
C ILE A 335 -2.48 -0.87 24.60
N MET A 336 -1.72 0.01 23.92
CA MET A 336 -1.19 1.23 24.54
C MET A 336 -2.30 2.11 25.08
N GLU A 337 -3.32 2.39 24.27
CA GLU A 337 -4.46 3.21 24.66
C GLU A 337 -5.27 2.59 25.80
N ALA A 338 -5.46 1.26 25.81
CA ALA A 338 -6.08 0.55 26.92
C ALA A 338 -5.28 0.73 28.22
N TYR A 339 -3.95 0.62 28.18
CA TYR A 339 -3.12 0.91 29.35
C TYR A 339 -3.13 2.38 29.77
N ILE A 340 -3.33 3.33 28.84
CA ILE A 340 -3.60 4.73 29.19
C ILE A 340 -4.92 4.83 29.95
N CYS A 341 -6.00 4.19 29.48
CA CYS A 341 -7.30 4.14 30.17
C CYS A 341 -7.18 3.62 31.61
N LEU A 342 -6.31 2.63 31.82
CA LEU A 342 -6.06 2.00 33.10
C LEU A 342 -5.01 2.72 33.96
N GLY A 343 -4.36 3.78 33.45
CA GLY A 343 -3.30 4.51 34.16
C GLY A 343 -1.98 3.76 34.30
N ASN A 344 -1.73 2.70 33.52
CA ASN A 344 -0.54 1.86 33.63
C ASN A 344 0.61 2.38 32.75
N SER A 345 1.26 3.45 33.19
CA SER A 345 2.36 4.10 32.45
C SER A 345 3.56 3.18 32.12
N PRO A 346 4.01 2.28 33.01
CA PRO A 346 5.07 1.32 32.67
C PRO A 346 4.72 0.43 31.48
N LYS A 347 3.48 -0.08 31.41
CA LYS A 347 3.03 -0.90 30.28
C LYS A 347 2.90 -0.08 29.00
N VAL A 348 2.43 1.17 29.06
CA VAL A 348 2.43 2.08 27.90
C VAL A 348 3.84 2.23 27.32
N ARG A 349 4.86 2.47 28.17
CA ARG A 349 6.26 2.60 27.71
C ARG A 349 6.80 1.32 27.08
N HIS A 350 6.47 0.16 27.64
CA HIS A 350 6.86 -1.14 27.08
C HIS A 350 6.30 -1.33 25.67
N TRP A 351 5.00 -1.07 25.47
CA TRP A 351 4.36 -1.23 24.16
C TRP A 351 4.76 -0.13 23.16
N ALA A 352 5.05 1.08 23.63
CA ALA A 352 5.60 2.15 22.79
C ALA A 352 6.98 1.76 22.19
N ALA A 353 7.78 0.98 22.90
CA ALA A 353 9.04 0.46 22.34
C ALA A 353 8.79 -0.51 21.18
N ARG A 354 7.72 -1.32 21.24
CA ARG A 354 7.30 -2.20 20.13
C ARG A 354 6.75 -1.39 18.95
N ALA A 355 5.90 -0.40 19.21
CA ALA A 355 5.34 0.47 18.17
C ALA A 355 6.44 1.21 17.36
N ARG A 356 7.53 1.62 18.01
CA ARG A 356 8.68 2.26 17.34
C ARG A 356 9.40 1.35 16.34
N LYS A 357 9.24 0.03 16.45
CA LYS A 357 9.76 -0.92 15.45
C LYS A 357 8.90 -0.98 14.18
N CYS A 358 7.79 -0.24 14.12
CA CYS A 358 6.88 -0.17 12.98
C CYS A 358 6.83 1.24 12.36
N PRO A 359 7.97 1.81 11.89
CA PRO A 359 8.01 3.18 11.36
C PRO A 359 7.16 3.39 10.10
N TRP A 360 6.82 2.33 9.37
CA TRP A 360 5.85 2.38 8.26
C TRP A 360 4.42 2.71 8.73
N ALA A 361 4.10 2.56 10.02
CA ALA A 361 2.77 2.88 10.52
C ALA A 361 2.63 4.31 11.06
N ALA A 362 3.63 5.19 10.85
CA ALA A 362 3.73 6.52 11.46
C ALA A 362 2.53 7.47 11.20
N ASN A 363 1.71 7.20 10.17
CA ASN A 363 0.51 7.97 9.87
C ASN A 363 -0.74 7.57 10.71
N ILE A 364 -0.70 6.45 11.46
CA ILE A 364 -1.82 5.93 12.28
C ILE A 364 -1.73 6.42 13.75
N TYR A 365 -1.41 7.69 13.93
CA TYR A 365 -1.58 8.50 15.15
C TYR A 365 -0.58 8.42 16.32
N VAL A 366 -0.32 9.64 16.79
CA VAL A 366 0.04 10.13 18.14
C VAL A 366 1.18 9.39 18.83
N LEU A 367 2.39 9.89 18.59
CA LEU A 367 3.46 9.86 19.59
C LEU A 367 2.89 10.38 20.91
N ILE A 368 2.68 9.47 21.86
CA ILE A 368 2.26 9.77 23.22
C ILE A 368 3.37 10.60 23.89
N ALA A 369 3.34 11.91 23.66
CA ALA A 369 4.01 12.89 24.48
C ALA A 369 3.06 13.32 25.60
N LEU A 370 2.69 12.38 26.48
CA LEU A 370 1.96 12.73 27.70
C LEU A 370 2.85 12.54 28.92
N LYS A 371 3.21 13.68 29.52
CA LYS A 371 3.82 13.76 30.86
C LYS A 371 2.91 13.20 31.97
N SER A 372 1.62 12.98 31.70
CA SER A 372 0.67 12.36 32.64
C SER A 372 -0.53 11.73 31.91
N HIS A 373 -0.82 10.45 32.20
CA HIS A 373 -2.00 9.73 31.71
C HIS A 373 -3.33 10.39 32.16
N SER A 374 -3.34 11.08 33.31
CA SER A 374 -4.56 11.71 33.87
C SER A 374 -5.12 12.88 33.04
N ARG A 375 -4.32 13.39 32.10
CA ARG A 375 -4.74 14.44 31.16
C ARG A 375 -5.26 13.88 29.83
N HIS A 376 -5.12 12.58 29.58
CA HIS A 376 -5.57 11.97 28.33
C HIS A 376 -7.11 11.82 28.32
N PRO A 377 -7.81 12.18 27.24
CA PRO A 377 -9.24 11.98 27.11
C PRO A 377 -9.69 10.53 27.39
N LEU A 378 -8.94 9.54 26.88
CA LEU A 378 -9.28 8.13 27.09
C LEU A 378 -9.17 7.67 28.56
N TRP A 379 -8.22 8.23 29.33
CA TRP A 379 -8.15 7.96 30.78
C TRP A 379 -9.43 8.40 31.49
N ARG A 380 -9.97 9.57 31.14
CA ARG A 380 -11.23 10.06 31.72
C ARG A 380 -12.43 9.20 31.33
N MET A 381 -12.45 8.62 30.13
CA MET A 381 -13.55 7.77 29.66
C MET A 381 -13.75 6.55 30.57
N ARG A 382 -12.65 5.87 30.97
CA ARG A 382 -12.74 4.71 31.88
C ARG A 382 -12.79 5.13 33.37
N GLN A 383 -12.25 6.30 33.76
CA GLN A 383 -12.23 6.74 35.16
C GLN A 383 -13.47 7.52 35.63
N ALA A 384 -14.38 7.93 34.74
CA ALA A 384 -15.60 8.64 35.11
C ALA A 384 -16.52 7.78 36.01
N LYS A 385 -16.26 7.79 37.32
CA LYS A 385 -17.24 7.48 38.37
C LYS A 385 -18.10 8.73 38.58
N GLY A 386 -19.42 8.58 38.53
CA GLY A 386 -20.33 9.48 39.24
C GLY A 386 -20.67 10.84 38.60
N ARG A 387 -21.02 10.88 37.31
CA ARG A 387 -21.97 11.91 36.84
C ARG A 387 -23.32 11.28 36.46
N ASN A 388 -23.90 10.54 37.40
CA ASN A 388 -25.34 10.61 37.56
C ASN A 388 -25.64 12.03 38.05
N GLY A 389 -26.06 12.89 37.14
CA GLY A 389 -26.31 14.29 37.45
C GLY A 389 -26.60 15.21 36.25
N VAL A 390 -26.60 14.72 35.01
CA VAL A 390 -27.12 15.48 33.85
C VAL A 390 -27.88 14.56 32.89
N ALA A 391 -28.74 13.71 33.43
CA ALA A 391 -29.74 12.95 32.67
C ALA A 391 -31.15 13.11 33.28
N ALA A 392 -31.42 14.24 33.94
CA ALA A 392 -32.71 14.56 34.54
C ALA A 392 -33.15 16.02 34.30
N GLN A 393 -32.69 16.66 33.22
CA GLN A 393 -33.13 18.02 32.87
C GLN A 393 -33.41 18.24 31.37
N ALA A 394 -33.64 17.15 30.62
CA ALA A 394 -34.09 17.22 29.23
C ALA A 394 -35.52 16.69 29.01
N GLU A 395 -36.27 16.35 30.07
CA GLU A 395 -37.70 15.99 30.00
C GLU A 395 -38.64 17.06 30.58
N ARG A 396 -38.15 18.29 30.76
CA ARG A 396 -39.00 19.47 31.00
C ARG A 396 -38.63 20.59 30.05
N LYS A 397 -38.84 20.34 28.76
CA LYS A 397 -39.09 21.32 27.69
C LYS A 397 -39.08 20.60 26.34
N ILE A 398 -40.11 19.80 26.08
CA ILE A 398 -40.84 19.76 24.81
C ILE A 398 -42.32 19.66 25.18
#